data_AF-A0A5C5THS4-F1
#
_entry.id   AF-A0A5C5THS4-F1
#
_cell.length_a   1.000
_cell.length_b   1.000
_cell.length_c   1.000
_cell.angle_alpha   90.00
_cell.angle_beta   90.00
_cell.angle_gamma   90.00
#
_symmetry.space_group_name_H-M   'P 1'
#
loop_
_entity.id
_entity.type
_entity.pdbx_description
1 polymer ?
#
loop_
_entity_poly.entity_id
_entity_poly.type
_entity_poly.pdbx_seq_one_letter_code
_entity_poly.pdbx_strand_id
1 'polypeptide(L)'
;MFANRYLSRWQGAGLIDAAGAQRIVDWERAQARPVWLWALAGLGAFAIGMGVLAVVAANWERIPGWLKITVNLALNVGAAAALFVSWQRGWEKTREILAIVLSGLVLSGIALISQVYQLDGPAWQALLLWMAICTPFIALVTRSRVLGVAWAAAATITYLSSIEALDRLLGRLLHGDAVIVMTWVPALLLVVVGIVRGWFATTRGQADAIVACAVLALLFAASVPQVIVFRPREEVGTIAAIMASLLVMALLLRERRRGDDAATPLMAIVLAGLGVWLASMLIWKLAGANDTTHSTWSLTDRLPALGAALVFIVFWGVVSWLALRAGRRTLFVLAFAVITIRVFIIYWEAFGGLLNTGLGLIGGGLLCLAFAALGWHIARRAGRPVEAAI
;
A
#
# COMPACT_ATOMS: atom_id res chain seq x y z
N MET A 1 8.57 12.65 -31.16
CA MET A 1 8.85 11.29 -31.70
C MET A 1 7.62 10.40 -31.75
N PHE A 2 6.75 10.38 -30.72
CA PHE A 2 5.52 9.56 -30.74
C PHE A 2 4.51 9.95 -31.84
N ALA A 3 4.27 11.25 -32.07
CA ALA A 3 3.31 11.72 -33.09
C ALA A 3 3.60 11.24 -34.52
N ASN A 4 4.86 11.27 -34.95
CA ASN A 4 5.25 10.86 -36.31
C ASN A 4 4.94 9.38 -36.61
N ARG A 5 5.01 8.51 -35.60
CA ARG A 5 4.81 7.06 -35.78
C ARG A 5 3.33 6.69 -35.96
N TYR A 6 2.42 7.46 -35.37
CA TYR A 6 0.98 7.29 -35.55
C TYR A 6 0.48 7.97 -36.83
N LEU A 7 1.02 9.15 -37.18
CA LEU A 7 0.74 9.83 -38.44
C LEU A 7 1.07 8.95 -39.67
N SER A 8 2.23 8.30 -39.67
CA SER A 8 2.60 7.37 -40.75
C SER A 8 1.69 6.13 -40.82
N ARG A 9 1.21 5.64 -39.67
CA ARG A 9 0.25 4.53 -39.58
C ARG A 9 -1.12 4.94 -40.11
N TRP A 10 -1.59 6.15 -39.78
CA TRP A 10 -2.89 6.65 -40.21
C TRP A 10 -2.91 7.02 -41.70
N GLN A 11 -1.81 7.57 -42.23
CA GLN A 11 -1.63 7.72 -43.69
C GLN A 11 -1.58 6.37 -44.40
N GLY A 12 -0.80 5.41 -43.89
CA GLY A 12 -0.71 4.07 -44.47
C GLY A 12 -2.03 3.29 -44.45
N ALA A 13 -2.92 3.59 -43.51
CA ALA A 13 -4.26 3.02 -43.42
C ALA A 13 -5.33 3.80 -44.22
N GLY A 14 -4.95 4.89 -44.91
CA GLY A 14 -5.87 5.72 -45.69
C GLY A 14 -6.86 6.55 -44.85
N LEU A 15 -6.63 6.67 -43.54
CA LEU A 15 -7.49 7.43 -42.62
C LEU A 15 -7.33 8.94 -42.78
N ILE A 16 -6.16 9.39 -43.25
CA ILE A 16 -5.82 10.80 -43.47
C ILE A 16 -5.00 10.94 -44.75
N ASP A 17 -5.20 12.06 -45.44
CA ASP A 17 -4.45 12.46 -46.63
C ASP A 17 -3.14 13.19 -46.26
N ALA A 18 -2.28 13.41 -47.26
CA ALA A 18 -1.02 14.14 -47.07
C ALA A 18 -1.24 15.57 -46.54
N ALA A 19 -2.30 16.24 -47.00
CA ALA A 19 -2.66 17.57 -46.53
C ALA A 19 -3.19 17.56 -45.08
N GLY A 20 -3.99 16.55 -44.70
CA GLY A 20 -4.48 16.36 -43.33
C GLY A 20 -3.38 16.06 -42.33
N ALA A 21 -2.41 15.22 -42.71
CA ALA A 21 -1.23 14.97 -41.87
C ALA A 21 -0.43 16.26 -41.61
N GLN A 22 -0.25 17.10 -42.63
CA GLN A 22 0.47 18.37 -42.50
C GLN A 22 -0.25 19.35 -41.55
N ARG A 23 -1.58 19.47 -41.66
CA ARG A 23 -2.39 20.32 -40.75
C ARG A 23 -2.27 19.89 -39.28
N ILE A 24 -2.19 18.58 -39.01
CA ILE A 24 -2.01 18.06 -37.65
C ILE A 24 -0.63 18.41 -37.10
N VAL A 25 0.42 18.28 -37.93
CA VAL A 25 1.79 18.65 -37.55
C VAL A 25 1.89 20.14 -37.25
N ASP A 26 1.28 20.99 -38.07
CA ASP A 26 1.31 22.44 -37.88
C ASP A 26 0.53 22.87 -36.62
N TRP A 27 -0.61 22.22 -36.34
CA TRP A 27 -1.38 22.43 -35.11
C TRP A 27 -0.63 21.96 -33.85
N GLU A 28 0.01 20.79 -33.89
CA GLU A 28 0.84 20.30 -32.77
C GLU A 28 2.04 21.22 -32.52
N ARG A 29 2.70 21.72 -33.58
CA ARG A 29 3.79 22.69 -33.45
C ARG A 29 3.33 24.00 -32.84
N ALA A 30 2.15 24.48 -33.22
CA ALA A 30 1.55 25.69 -32.64
C ALA A 30 1.19 25.50 -31.16
N GLN A 31 0.93 24.27 -30.72
CA GLN A 31 0.62 23.93 -29.32
C GLN A 31 1.80 23.35 -28.54
N ALA A 32 2.98 23.28 -29.15
CA ALA A 32 4.18 22.77 -28.52
C ALA A 32 4.55 23.66 -27.34
N ARG A 33 4.09 23.28 -26.14
CA ARG A 33 4.55 23.89 -24.90
C ARG A 33 6.02 23.51 -24.74
N PRO A 34 6.91 24.44 -24.39
CA PRO A 34 8.31 24.13 -24.19
C PRO A 34 8.47 23.34 -22.88
N VAL A 35 8.17 22.04 -22.93
CA VAL A 35 8.24 21.12 -21.79
C VAL A 35 9.62 21.14 -21.18
N TRP A 36 10.67 21.31 -21.99
CA TRP A 36 12.05 21.43 -21.52
C TRP A 36 12.29 22.72 -20.71
N LEU A 37 11.65 23.85 -21.04
CA LEU A 37 11.73 25.08 -20.23
C LEU A 37 11.03 24.89 -18.89
N TRP A 38 9.87 24.22 -18.87
CA TRP A 38 9.18 23.89 -17.61
C TRP A 38 9.93 22.86 -16.78
N ALA A 39 10.58 21.88 -17.42
CA ALA A 39 11.45 20.93 -16.74
C ALA A 39 12.69 21.61 -16.15
N LEU A 40 13.32 22.53 -16.90
CA LEU A 40 14.47 23.30 -16.43
C LEU A 40 14.08 24.26 -15.31
N ALA A 41 12.93 24.94 -15.42
CA ALA A 41 12.39 25.79 -14.36
C ALA A 41 12.05 24.99 -13.10
N GLY A 42 11.42 23.81 -13.26
CA GLY A 42 11.14 22.90 -12.17
C GLY A 42 12.42 22.39 -11.49
N LEU A 43 13.43 22.03 -12.27
CA LEU A 43 14.74 21.61 -11.76
C LEU A 43 15.45 22.75 -11.03
N GLY A 44 15.41 23.97 -11.56
CA GLY A 44 15.95 25.17 -10.91
C GLY A 44 15.26 25.48 -9.59
N ALA A 45 13.93 25.45 -9.55
CA ALA A 45 13.15 25.64 -8.32
C ALA A 45 13.45 24.54 -7.28
N PHE A 46 13.57 23.29 -7.72
CA PHE A 46 13.96 22.18 -6.86
C PHE A 46 15.38 22.36 -6.30
N ALA A 47 16.34 22.76 -7.14
CA ALA A 47 17.71 23.03 -6.71
C ALA A 47 17.79 24.17 -5.69
N ILE A 48 17.02 25.25 -5.90
CA ILE A 48 16.90 26.35 -4.93
C ILE A 48 16.32 25.83 -3.61
N GLY A 49 15.23 25.06 -3.66
CA GLY A 49 14.62 24.46 -2.47
C GLY A 49 15.59 23.59 -1.69
N MET A 50 16.30 22.69 -2.38
CA MET A 50 17.35 21.86 -1.79
C MET A 50 18.50 22.68 -1.22
N GLY A 51 18.92 23.75 -1.90
CA GLY A 51 19.95 24.69 -1.42
C GLY A 51 19.54 25.38 -0.12
N VAL A 52 18.30 25.86 -0.02
CA VAL A 52 17.76 26.45 1.21
C VAL A 52 17.75 25.42 2.35
N LEU A 53 17.26 24.21 2.09
CA LEU A 53 17.27 23.12 3.07
C LEU A 53 18.70 22.79 3.53
N ALA A 54 19.67 22.77 2.61
CA ALA A 54 21.08 22.51 2.93
C ALA A 54 21.69 23.63 3.78
N VAL A 55 21.40 24.91 3.49
CA VAL A 55 21.86 26.04 4.31
C VAL A 55 21.27 25.98 5.71
N VAL A 56 19.98 25.66 5.84
CA VAL A 56 19.33 25.48 7.15
C VAL A 56 19.94 24.30 7.91
N ALA A 57 20.16 23.17 7.23
CA ALA A 57 20.78 21.98 7.82
C ALA A 57 22.22 22.26 8.29
N ALA A 58 23.03 22.98 7.49
CA ALA A 58 24.40 23.35 7.83
C ALA A 58 24.49 24.28 9.05
N ASN A 59 23.43 25.04 9.33
CA ASN A 59 23.34 25.93 10.49
C ASN A 59 22.43 25.38 11.60
N TRP A 60 22.01 24.10 11.51
CA TRP A 60 20.97 23.55 12.36
C TRP A 60 21.28 23.70 13.86
N GLU A 61 22.52 23.45 14.26
CA GLU A 61 22.96 23.56 15.66
C GLU A 61 22.96 25.00 16.18
N ARG A 62 23.17 25.98 15.30
CA ARG A 62 23.20 27.40 15.67
C ARG A 62 21.82 28.01 15.84
N ILE A 63 20.79 27.39 15.24
CA ILE A 63 19.41 27.88 15.32
C ILE A 63 18.83 27.48 16.69
N PRO A 64 18.40 28.44 17.52
CA PRO A 64 17.86 28.12 18.84
C PRO A 64 16.54 27.34 18.74
N GLY A 65 16.32 26.42 19.68
CA GLY A 65 15.17 25.50 19.66
C GLY A 65 13.81 26.20 19.60
N TRP A 66 13.63 27.29 20.35
CA TRP A 66 12.37 28.06 20.33
C TRP A 66 12.07 28.64 18.94
N LEU A 67 13.10 29.04 18.18
CA LEU A 67 12.92 29.59 16.84
C LEU A 67 12.51 28.49 15.85
N LYS A 68 13.13 27.31 15.95
CA LYS A 68 12.73 26.13 15.16
C LYS A 68 11.24 25.81 15.38
N ILE A 69 10.82 25.75 16.64
CA ILE A 69 9.43 25.44 17.02
C ILE A 69 8.48 26.56 16.56
N THR A 70 8.85 27.82 16.75
CA THR A 70 8.03 28.98 16.35
C THR A 70 7.81 29.02 14.84
N VAL A 71 8.86 28.81 14.04
CA VAL A 71 8.77 28.74 12.58
C VAL A 71 7.89 27.57 12.16
N ASN A 72 8.07 26.38 12.75
CA ASN A 72 7.21 25.24 12.44
C ASN A 72 5.74 25.51 12.79
N LEU A 73 5.46 26.14 13.93
CA LEU A 73 4.10 26.52 14.32
C LEU A 73 3.50 27.55 13.35
N ALA A 74 4.27 28.57 12.95
CA ALA A 74 3.84 29.56 11.97
C ALA A 74 3.51 28.91 10.61
N LEU A 75 4.31 27.94 10.16
CA LEU A 75 4.02 27.17 8.94
C LEU A 75 2.75 26.34 9.08
N ASN A 76 2.51 25.71 10.22
CA ASN A 76 1.27 24.98 10.49
C ASN A 76 0.05 25.90 10.46
N VAL A 77 0.12 27.06 11.11
CA VAL A 77 -0.97 28.06 11.10
C VAL A 77 -1.21 28.59 9.69
N GLY A 78 -0.15 28.90 8.94
CA GLY A 78 -0.25 29.34 7.55
C GLY A 78 -0.88 28.30 6.63
N ALA A 79 -0.48 27.03 6.76
CA ALA A 79 -1.06 25.92 5.99
C ALA A 79 -2.53 25.69 6.36
N ALA A 80 -2.88 25.77 7.65
CA ALA A 80 -4.26 25.66 8.12
C ALA A 80 -5.14 26.82 7.61
N ALA A 81 -4.63 28.06 7.63
CA ALA A 81 -5.33 29.22 7.09
C ALA A 81 -5.54 29.11 5.57
N ALA A 82 -4.50 28.71 4.83
CA ALA A 82 -4.61 28.45 3.39
C ALA A 82 -5.61 27.33 3.08
N LEU A 83 -5.61 26.25 3.88
CA LEU A 83 -6.57 25.16 3.77
C LEU A 83 -8.00 25.68 3.96
N PHE A 84 -8.23 26.48 5.00
CA PHE A 84 -9.53 27.08 5.28
C PHE A 84 -10.01 28.00 4.15
N VAL A 85 -9.13 28.88 3.63
CA VAL A 85 -9.45 29.73 2.48
C VAL A 85 -9.75 28.90 1.23
N SER A 86 -8.97 27.85 0.96
CA SER A 86 -9.23 26.95 -0.18
C SER A 86 -10.57 26.22 -0.04
N TRP A 87 -10.97 25.88 1.18
CA TRP A 87 -12.27 25.28 1.45
C TRP A 87 -13.41 26.26 1.18
N GLN A 88 -13.33 27.49 1.68
CA GLN A 88 -14.33 28.54 1.41
C GLN A 88 -14.46 28.86 -0.08
N ARG A 89 -13.35 28.85 -0.83
CA ARG A 89 -13.33 29.12 -2.27
C ARG A 89 -13.67 27.91 -3.15
N GLY A 90 -13.91 26.74 -2.57
CA GLY A 90 -14.23 25.52 -3.31
C GLY A 90 -13.07 24.94 -4.13
N TRP A 91 -11.82 25.28 -3.82
CA TRP A 91 -10.64 24.82 -4.54
C TRP A 91 -10.25 23.40 -4.12
N GLU A 92 -11.01 22.40 -4.57
CA GLU A 92 -10.92 21.02 -4.05
C GLU A 92 -9.52 20.40 -4.16
N LYS A 93 -8.83 20.55 -5.30
CA LYS A 93 -7.48 20.01 -5.49
C LYS A 93 -6.47 20.66 -4.54
N THR A 94 -6.51 21.98 -4.44
CA THR A 94 -5.62 22.75 -3.57
C THR A 94 -5.86 22.41 -2.10
N ARG A 95 -7.13 22.25 -1.70
CA ARG A 95 -7.52 21.81 -0.35
C ARG A 95 -6.90 20.46 0.00
N GLU A 96 -6.92 19.50 -0.91
CA GLU A 96 -6.35 18.18 -0.65
C GLU A 96 -4.83 18.21 -0.54
N ILE A 97 -4.15 18.95 -1.42
CA ILE A 97 -2.69 19.14 -1.34
C ILE A 97 -2.32 19.81 0.00
N LEU A 98 -3.04 20.87 0.37
CA LEU A 98 -2.81 21.58 1.64
C LEU A 98 -3.10 20.69 2.86
N ALA A 99 -4.07 19.78 2.79
CA ALA A 99 -4.32 18.82 3.86
C ALA A 99 -3.16 17.82 4.04
N ILE A 100 -2.53 17.37 2.94
CA ILE A 100 -1.32 16.53 2.99
C ILE A 100 -0.13 17.33 3.55
N VAL A 101 0.05 18.58 3.09
CA VAL A 101 1.12 19.44 3.59
C VAL A 101 0.95 19.71 5.08
N LEU A 102 -0.26 20.04 5.52
CA LEU A 102 -0.56 20.29 6.93
C LEU A 102 -0.30 19.04 7.78
N SER A 103 -0.78 17.85 7.36
CA SER A 103 -0.51 16.62 8.13
C SER A 103 0.99 16.31 8.22
N GLY A 104 1.76 16.55 7.15
CA GLY A 104 3.22 16.43 7.15
C GLY A 104 3.90 17.44 8.08
N LEU A 105 3.44 18.70 8.11
CA LEU A 105 3.95 19.74 9.01
C LEU A 105 3.64 19.44 10.48
N VAL A 106 2.50 18.82 10.79
CA VAL A 106 2.20 18.36 12.16
C VAL A 106 3.15 17.24 12.57
N LEU A 107 3.37 16.23 11.71
CA LEU A 107 4.30 15.13 12.00
C LEU A 107 5.73 15.63 12.18
N SER A 108 6.18 16.52 11.28
CA SER A 108 7.47 17.20 11.37
C SER A 108 7.61 17.99 12.67
N GLY A 109 6.54 18.68 13.10
CA GLY A 109 6.51 19.40 14.36
C GLY A 109 6.70 18.50 15.58
N ILE A 110 6.03 17.33 15.60
CA ILE A 110 6.19 16.34 16.68
C ILE A 110 7.64 15.84 16.72
N ALA A 111 8.21 15.48 15.57
CA ALA A 111 9.61 15.05 15.49
C ALA A 111 10.61 16.15 15.90
N LEU A 112 10.35 17.40 15.50
CA LEU A 112 11.16 18.56 15.84
C LEU A 112 11.16 18.86 17.33
N ILE A 113 10.00 18.79 17.99
CA ILE A 113 9.88 18.95 19.44
C ILE A 113 10.66 17.84 20.15
N SER A 114 10.54 16.59 19.68
CA SER A 114 11.32 15.46 20.21
C SER A 114 12.82 15.72 20.11
N GLN A 115 13.29 16.25 18.98
CA GLN A 115 14.71 16.55 18.77
C GLN A 115 15.21 17.72 19.63
N VAL A 116 14.45 18.81 19.73
CA VAL A 116 14.85 20.02 20.48
C VAL A 116 14.96 19.73 21.97
N TYR A 117 14.02 18.96 22.52
CA TYR A 117 14.00 18.60 23.95
C TYR A 117 14.65 17.26 24.26
N GLN A 118 15.25 16.59 23.27
CA GLN A 118 15.86 15.27 23.40
C GLN A 118 14.92 14.27 24.08
N LEU A 119 13.64 14.30 23.69
CA LEU A 119 12.65 13.37 24.21
C LEU A 119 12.88 12.01 23.57
N ASP A 120 13.13 11.01 24.43
CA ASP A 120 13.14 9.62 24.05
C ASP A 120 11.73 9.03 24.16
N GLY A 121 11.35 8.23 23.17
CA GLY A 121 10.05 7.58 23.17
C GLY A 121 9.88 6.66 21.97
N PRO A 122 9.04 5.64 22.08
CA PRO A 122 8.79 4.75 20.97
C PRO A 122 8.02 5.48 19.86
N ALA A 123 8.40 5.25 18.61
CA ALA A 123 7.85 5.95 17.45
C ALA A 123 6.33 5.86 17.34
N TRP A 124 5.72 4.76 17.80
CA TRP A 124 4.27 4.59 17.77
C TRP A 124 3.50 5.62 18.59
N GLN A 125 4.08 6.16 19.68
CA GLN A 125 3.43 7.20 20.48
C GLN A 125 3.32 8.52 19.69
N ALA A 126 4.41 8.91 19.01
CA ALA A 126 4.42 10.07 18.13
C ALA A 126 3.45 9.91 16.95
N LEU A 127 3.45 8.73 16.32
CA LEU A 127 2.52 8.42 15.23
C LEU A 127 1.07 8.38 15.70
N LEU A 128 0.79 7.85 16.89
CA LEU A 128 -0.56 7.81 17.45
C LEU A 128 -1.08 9.21 17.77
N LEU A 129 -0.24 10.07 18.36
CA LEU A 129 -0.57 11.48 18.59
C LEU A 129 -0.84 12.20 17.26
N TRP A 130 0.02 11.99 16.26
CA TRP A 130 -0.15 12.53 14.92
C TRP A 130 -1.48 12.08 14.28
N MET A 131 -1.81 10.78 14.37
CA MET A 131 -3.06 10.24 13.87
C MET A 131 -4.27 10.79 14.62
N ALA A 132 -4.19 10.94 15.94
CA ALA A 132 -5.26 11.50 16.76
C ALA A 132 -5.58 12.96 16.38
N ILE A 133 -4.55 13.77 16.10
CA ILE A 133 -4.71 15.15 15.67
C ILE A 133 -5.19 15.22 14.21
N CYS A 134 -4.63 14.40 13.33
CA CYS A 134 -4.87 14.53 11.89
C CYS A 134 -6.16 13.88 11.40
N THR A 135 -6.58 12.76 12.01
CA THR A 135 -7.74 12.00 11.53
C THR A 135 -9.04 12.82 11.52
N PRO A 136 -9.39 13.59 12.57
CA PRO A 136 -10.64 14.37 12.58
C PRO A 136 -10.70 15.37 11.42
N PHE A 137 -9.63 16.14 11.19
CA PHE A 137 -9.66 17.15 10.12
C PHE A 137 -9.60 16.52 8.73
N ILE A 138 -8.81 15.44 8.53
CA ILE A 138 -8.76 14.73 7.25
C ILE A 138 -10.15 14.18 6.93
N ALA A 139 -10.83 13.59 7.91
CA ALA A 139 -12.18 13.06 7.75
C ALA A 139 -13.22 14.16 7.44
N LEU A 140 -13.08 15.38 7.97
CA LEU A 140 -14.05 16.45 7.73
C LEU A 140 -13.79 17.19 6.41
N VAL A 141 -12.52 17.42 6.05
CA VAL A 141 -12.13 18.36 5.00
C VAL A 141 -11.87 17.67 3.65
N THR A 142 -11.44 16.41 3.66
CA THR A 142 -10.89 15.75 2.46
C THR A 142 -11.82 14.67 1.91
N ARG A 143 -11.76 14.42 0.59
CA ARG A 143 -12.66 13.48 -0.08
C ARG A 143 -12.00 12.58 -1.13
N SER A 144 -10.73 12.80 -1.49
CA SER A 144 -10.09 11.97 -2.51
C SER A 144 -9.69 10.59 -2.04
N ARG A 145 -9.61 9.71 -3.06
CA ARG A 145 -9.06 8.37 -2.97
C ARG A 145 -7.62 8.37 -2.45
N VAL A 146 -6.79 9.30 -2.92
CA VAL A 146 -5.36 9.38 -2.57
C VAL A 146 -5.19 9.61 -1.07
N LEU A 147 -5.94 10.56 -0.50
CA LEU A 147 -5.91 10.81 0.94
C LEU A 147 -6.50 9.66 1.76
N GLY A 148 -7.50 8.95 1.24
CA GLY A 148 -7.99 7.71 1.85
C GLY A 148 -6.91 6.62 1.94
N VAL A 149 -6.17 6.39 0.84
CA VAL A 149 -5.04 5.44 0.83
C VAL A 149 -3.92 5.89 1.76
N ALA A 150 -3.54 7.17 1.70
CA ALA A 150 -2.48 7.72 2.55
C ALA A 150 -2.83 7.60 4.04
N TRP A 151 -4.08 7.88 4.42
CA TRP A 151 -4.57 7.71 5.78
C TRP A 151 -4.59 6.23 6.21
N ALA A 152 -5.07 5.33 5.35
CA ALA A 152 -5.08 3.89 5.66
C ALA A 152 -3.66 3.34 5.86
N ALA A 153 -2.72 3.76 5.02
CA ALA A 153 -1.29 3.43 5.17
C ALA A 153 -0.71 3.97 6.48
N ALA A 154 -0.96 5.25 6.80
CA ALA A 154 -0.54 5.86 8.05
C ALA A 154 -1.09 5.15 9.30
N ALA A 155 -2.38 4.78 9.28
CA ALA A 155 -3.01 4.00 10.35
C ALA A 155 -2.36 2.62 10.50
N THR A 156 -2.08 1.95 9.39
CA THR A 156 -1.43 0.63 9.38
C THR A 156 -0.01 0.70 9.91
N ILE A 157 0.78 1.70 9.49
CA ILE A 157 2.16 1.91 9.96
C ILE A 157 2.16 2.22 11.47
N THR A 158 1.24 3.06 11.93
CA THR A 158 1.08 3.38 13.37
C THR A 158 0.80 2.11 14.16
N TYR A 159 -0.11 1.28 13.66
CA TYR A 159 -0.44 0.00 14.28
C TYR A 159 0.77 -0.95 14.33
N LEU A 160 1.43 -1.18 13.19
CA LEU A 160 2.59 -2.08 13.12
C LEU A 160 3.73 -1.61 14.03
N SER A 161 3.94 -0.30 14.14
CA SER A 161 4.93 0.29 15.06
C SER A 161 4.58 0.04 16.53
N SER A 162 3.31 -0.20 16.86
CA SER A 162 2.82 -0.47 18.22
C SER A 162 2.75 -1.97 18.55
N ILE A 163 3.11 -2.87 17.63
CA ILE A 163 2.84 -4.31 17.77
C ILE A 163 3.53 -4.91 18.99
N GLU A 164 4.78 -4.55 19.29
CA GLU A 164 5.50 -5.05 20.48
C GLU A 164 4.89 -4.55 21.80
N ALA A 165 4.36 -3.32 21.81
CA ALA A 165 3.70 -2.76 22.98
C ALA A 165 2.35 -3.43 23.21
N LEU A 166 1.59 -3.63 22.12
CA LEU A 166 0.33 -4.37 22.14
C LEU A 166 0.56 -5.83 22.53
N ASP A 167 1.63 -6.48 22.09
CA ASP A 167 1.92 -7.90 22.41
C ASP A 167 2.27 -8.04 23.89
N ARG A 168 3.05 -7.12 24.46
CA ARG A 168 3.31 -7.10 25.90
C ARG A 168 2.04 -6.93 26.74
N LEU A 169 1.06 -6.19 26.24
CA LEU A 169 -0.20 -5.94 26.93
C LEU A 169 -1.18 -7.10 26.76
N LEU A 170 -1.39 -7.54 25.51
CA LEU A 170 -2.34 -8.58 25.14
C LEU A 170 -1.81 -9.99 25.37
N GLY A 171 -0.50 -10.24 25.26
CA GLY A 171 0.12 -11.53 25.51
C GLY A 171 -0.09 -12.02 26.94
N ARG A 172 -0.19 -11.10 27.92
CA ARG A 172 -0.58 -11.41 29.30
C ARG A 172 -2.04 -11.87 29.41
N LEU A 173 -2.92 -11.34 28.57
CA LEU A 173 -4.35 -11.64 28.55
C LEU A 173 -4.68 -12.88 27.70
N LEU A 174 -3.95 -13.07 26.59
CA LEU A 174 -4.25 -14.05 25.54
C LEU A 174 -3.25 -15.21 25.47
N HIS A 175 -2.33 -15.34 26.44
CA HIS A 175 -1.51 -16.54 26.67
C HIS A 175 -0.75 -17.04 25.42
N GLY A 176 -0.36 -16.15 24.50
CA GLY A 176 0.35 -16.47 23.25
C GLY A 176 -0.47 -16.36 21.96
N ASP A 177 -1.80 -16.24 22.03
CA ASP A 177 -2.68 -16.13 20.85
C ASP A 177 -2.86 -14.70 20.32
N ALA A 178 -2.20 -13.73 20.96
CA ALA A 178 -2.28 -12.32 20.62
C ALA A 178 -1.86 -12.06 19.16
N VAL A 179 -0.83 -12.76 18.66
CA VAL A 179 -0.24 -12.54 17.34
C VAL A 179 -1.27 -12.69 16.20
N ILE A 180 -2.14 -13.71 16.25
CA ILE A 180 -3.17 -13.87 15.20
C ILE A 180 -4.14 -12.69 15.27
N VAL A 181 -4.73 -12.42 16.43
CA VAL A 181 -5.69 -11.33 16.60
C VAL A 181 -5.08 -10.01 16.12
N MET A 182 -3.83 -9.76 16.50
CA MET A 182 -3.10 -8.56 16.14
C MET A 182 -2.81 -8.43 14.65
N THR A 183 -2.77 -9.54 13.91
CA THR A 183 -2.60 -9.51 12.46
C THR A 183 -3.89 -9.09 11.75
N TRP A 184 -5.06 -9.48 12.28
CA TRP A 184 -6.36 -9.23 11.65
C TRP A 184 -6.99 -7.89 12.06
N VAL A 185 -6.66 -7.36 13.25
CA VAL A 185 -7.22 -6.11 13.79
C VAL A 185 -7.10 -4.90 12.84
N PRO A 186 -5.94 -4.61 12.20
CA PRO A 186 -5.82 -3.43 11.33
C PRO A 186 -6.79 -3.48 10.16
N ALA A 187 -6.92 -4.67 9.59
CA ALA A 187 -7.76 -4.90 8.43
C ALA A 187 -9.25 -4.74 8.81
N LEU A 188 -9.64 -5.26 9.98
CA LEU A 188 -10.98 -5.07 10.55
C LEU A 188 -11.29 -3.59 10.83
N LEU A 189 -10.36 -2.85 11.43
CA LEU A 189 -10.55 -1.43 11.73
C LEU A 189 -10.69 -0.60 10.45
N LEU A 190 -9.88 -0.89 9.43
CA LEU A 190 -9.99 -0.22 8.13
C LEU A 190 -11.34 -0.53 7.44
N VAL A 191 -11.86 -1.75 7.57
CA VAL A 191 -13.20 -2.09 7.10
C VAL A 191 -14.25 -1.22 7.79
N VAL A 192 -14.23 -1.16 9.12
CA VAL A 192 -15.18 -0.35 9.90
C VAL A 192 -15.12 1.13 9.48
N VAL A 193 -13.91 1.68 9.37
CA VAL A 193 -13.72 3.07 8.96
C VAL A 193 -14.21 3.31 7.53
N GLY A 194 -13.91 2.40 6.60
CA GLY A 194 -14.40 2.46 5.23
C GLY A 194 -15.93 2.48 5.16
N ILE A 195 -16.62 1.63 5.93
CA ILE A 195 -18.09 1.59 5.98
C ILE A 195 -18.66 2.90 6.53
N VAL A 196 -18.17 3.35 7.69
CA VAL A 196 -18.66 4.57 8.34
C VAL A 196 -18.43 5.76 7.41
N ARG A 197 -17.28 5.80 6.73
CA ARG A 197 -16.98 6.82 5.73
C ARG A 197 -17.90 6.75 4.51
N GLY A 198 -18.32 5.55 4.11
CA GLY A 198 -19.24 5.29 3.01
C GLY A 198 -20.70 5.67 3.28
N TRP A 199 -21.07 5.97 4.55
CA TRP A 199 -22.41 6.47 4.87
C TRP A 199 -22.69 7.83 4.25
N PHE A 200 -21.65 8.65 4.03
CA PHE A 200 -21.78 9.95 3.41
C PHE A 200 -21.53 9.83 1.90
N ALA A 201 -22.50 10.28 1.09
CA ALA A 201 -22.44 10.17 -0.37
C ALA A 201 -21.23 10.91 -0.97
N THR A 202 -20.83 12.02 -0.36
CA THR A 202 -19.72 12.87 -0.82
C THR A 202 -18.34 12.23 -0.64
N THR A 203 -18.23 11.17 0.16
CA THR A 203 -16.95 10.57 0.55
C THR A 203 -16.84 9.11 0.13
N ARG A 204 -17.76 8.64 -0.71
CA ARG A 204 -17.76 7.26 -1.25
C ARG A 204 -16.44 6.91 -1.92
N GLY A 205 -15.89 7.79 -2.75
CA GLY A 205 -14.59 7.52 -3.38
C GLY A 205 -13.47 7.26 -2.36
N GLN A 206 -13.41 8.04 -1.29
CA GLN A 206 -12.45 7.84 -0.20
C GLN A 206 -12.73 6.54 0.58
N ALA A 207 -14.01 6.24 0.84
CA ALA A 207 -14.45 5.01 1.50
C ALA A 207 -14.03 3.77 0.69
N ASP A 208 -14.30 3.73 -0.61
CA ASP A 208 -13.93 2.63 -1.50
C ASP A 208 -12.42 2.38 -1.49
N ALA A 209 -11.62 3.45 -1.43
CA ALA A 209 -10.17 3.36 -1.37
C ALA A 209 -9.70 2.76 -0.03
N ILE A 210 -10.29 3.18 1.09
CA ILE A 210 -10.00 2.62 2.42
C ILE A 210 -10.41 1.15 2.49
N VAL A 211 -11.57 0.78 1.94
CA VAL A 211 -12.03 -0.63 1.86
C VAL A 211 -11.08 -1.46 1.00
N ALA A 212 -10.60 -0.93 -0.12
CA ALA A 212 -9.60 -1.62 -0.95
C ALA A 212 -8.29 -1.88 -0.18
N CYS A 213 -7.81 -0.90 0.59
CA CYS A 213 -6.68 -1.09 1.51
C CYS A 213 -6.98 -2.14 2.59
N ALA A 214 -8.21 -2.16 3.11
CA ALA A 214 -8.64 -3.15 4.10
C ALA A 214 -8.64 -4.58 3.53
N VAL A 215 -9.12 -4.77 2.29
CA VAL A 215 -9.06 -6.07 1.59
C VAL A 215 -7.62 -6.52 1.39
N LEU A 216 -6.73 -5.60 0.98
CA LEU A 216 -5.30 -5.92 0.87
C LEU A 216 -4.71 -6.34 2.23
N ALA A 217 -5.00 -5.59 3.30
CA ALA A 217 -4.56 -5.92 4.65
C ALA A 217 -5.09 -7.28 5.12
N LEU A 218 -6.32 -7.66 4.77
CA LEU A 218 -6.88 -8.99 5.05
C LEU A 218 -6.16 -10.11 4.31
N LEU A 219 -5.81 -9.90 3.03
CA LEU A 219 -5.06 -10.90 2.27
C LEU A 219 -3.65 -11.09 2.81
N PHE A 220 -3.01 -10.00 3.23
CA PHE A 220 -1.73 -10.08 3.94
C PHE A 220 -1.87 -10.81 5.27
N ALA A 221 -2.89 -10.46 6.06
CA ALA A 221 -3.19 -11.18 7.29
C ALA A 221 -3.36 -12.67 7.00
N ALA A 222 -4.21 -13.04 6.03
CA ALA A 222 -4.47 -14.41 5.60
C ALA A 222 -3.21 -15.20 5.17
N SER A 223 -2.11 -14.52 4.84
CA SER A 223 -0.86 -15.15 4.42
C SER A 223 0.16 -15.36 5.55
N VAL A 224 -0.05 -14.78 6.74
CA VAL A 224 0.92 -14.86 7.86
C VAL A 224 1.27 -16.30 8.29
N PRO A 225 0.33 -17.27 8.39
CA PRO A 225 0.64 -18.65 8.76
C PRO A 225 1.50 -19.40 7.74
N GLN A 226 1.70 -18.83 6.55
CA GLN A 226 2.59 -19.36 5.51
C GLN A 226 3.98 -18.71 5.55
N VAL A 227 4.11 -17.60 6.29
CA VAL A 227 5.37 -16.87 6.48
C VAL A 227 6.03 -17.27 7.79
N ILE A 228 5.22 -17.47 8.83
CA ILE A 228 5.68 -17.83 10.18
C ILE A 228 5.07 -19.18 10.55
N VAL A 229 5.91 -20.13 10.98
CA VAL A 229 5.44 -21.40 11.55
C VAL A 229 4.68 -21.08 12.83
N PHE A 230 3.36 -21.11 12.76
CA PHE A 230 2.49 -20.74 13.85
C PHE A 230 1.84 -22.00 14.44
N ARG A 231 1.95 -22.17 15.76
CA ARG A 231 1.42 -23.31 16.52
C ARG A 231 0.44 -22.78 17.58
N PRO A 232 -0.81 -22.44 17.22
CA PRO A 232 -1.79 -21.98 18.19
C PRO A 232 -2.13 -23.10 19.16
N ARG A 233 -2.27 -22.77 20.44
CA ARG A 233 -2.81 -23.69 21.45
C ARG A 233 -4.34 -23.71 21.44
N GLU A 234 -4.98 -22.59 21.05
CA GLU A 234 -6.44 -22.47 20.93
C GLU A 234 -6.90 -21.82 19.59
N GLU A 235 -8.18 -22.04 19.25
CA GLU A 235 -8.77 -21.67 17.95
C GLU A 235 -9.25 -20.20 17.86
N VAL A 236 -9.02 -19.38 18.90
CA VAL A 236 -9.55 -18.00 19.01
C VAL A 236 -9.10 -17.12 17.84
N GLY A 237 -7.83 -17.21 17.45
CA GLY A 237 -7.31 -16.49 16.28
C GLY A 237 -7.95 -16.93 14.96
N THR A 238 -8.26 -18.21 14.82
CA THR A 238 -8.96 -18.75 13.64
C THR A 238 -10.41 -18.28 13.60
N ILE A 239 -11.08 -18.20 14.74
CA ILE A 239 -12.43 -17.62 14.85
C ILE A 239 -12.41 -16.14 14.42
N ALA A 240 -11.42 -15.36 14.87
CA ALA A 240 -11.27 -13.97 14.45
C ALA A 240 -11.05 -13.81 12.94
N ALA A 241 -10.22 -14.68 12.33
CA ALA A 241 -9.99 -14.72 10.88
C ALA A 241 -11.28 -15.05 10.09
N ILE A 242 -12.06 -16.02 10.57
CA ILE A 242 -13.37 -16.38 10.00
C ILE A 242 -14.33 -15.20 10.11
N MET A 243 -14.46 -14.59 11.28
CA MET A 243 -15.35 -13.45 11.52
C MET A 243 -14.99 -12.25 10.64
N ALA A 244 -13.70 -11.94 10.49
CA ALA A 244 -13.22 -10.86 9.63
C ALA A 244 -13.56 -11.12 8.15
N SER A 245 -13.34 -12.34 7.69
CA SER A 245 -13.63 -12.74 6.31
C SER A 245 -15.14 -12.73 6.02
N LEU A 246 -15.97 -13.16 6.99
CA LEU A 246 -17.43 -13.11 6.89
C LEU A 246 -17.96 -11.67 6.89
N LEU A 247 -17.39 -10.78 7.71
CA LEU A 247 -17.76 -9.37 7.72
C LEU A 247 -17.49 -8.73 6.35
N VAL A 248 -16.32 -8.99 5.77
CA VAL A 248 -15.97 -8.45 4.44
C VAL A 248 -16.84 -9.06 3.36
N MET A 249 -17.16 -10.35 3.45
CA MET A 249 -18.11 -11.00 2.56
C MET A 249 -19.48 -10.34 2.60
N ALA A 250 -20.02 -10.06 3.79
CA ALA A 250 -21.31 -9.40 3.97
C ALA A 250 -21.33 -7.99 3.35
N LEU A 251 -20.21 -7.27 3.38
CA LEU A 251 -20.07 -5.94 2.81
C LEU A 251 -19.99 -5.96 1.30
N LEU A 252 -19.19 -6.87 0.73
CA LEU A 252 -19.12 -7.04 -0.71
C LEU A 252 -20.46 -7.53 -1.28
N LEU A 253 -21.21 -8.35 -0.53
CA LEU A 253 -22.60 -8.70 -0.87
C LEU A 253 -23.51 -7.48 -0.89
N ARG A 254 -23.35 -6.54 0.07
CA ARG A 254 -24.11 -5.29 0.09
C ARG A 254 -23.77 -4.39 -1.10
N GLU A 255 -22.50 -4.31 -1.50
CA GLU A 255 -22.07 -3.55 -2.68
C GLU A 255 -22.56 -4.19 -3.98
N ARG A 256 -22.49 -5.52 -4.09
CA ARG A 256 -23.08 -6.26 -5.21
C ARG A 256 -24.58 -6.01 -5.35
N ARG A 257 -25.32 -5.99 -4.24
CA ARG A 257 -26.77 -5.67 -4.23
C ARG A 257 -27.06 -4.23 -4.65
N ARG A 258 -26.09 -3.32 -4.57
CA ARG A 258 -26.19 -1.93 -5.04
C ARG A 258 -25.79 -1.78 -6.52
N GLY A 259 -25.52 -2.87 -7.23
CA GLY A 259 -25.20 -2.88 -8.65
C GLY A 259 -23.70 -2.74 -8.98
N ASP A 260 -22.81 -2.89 -7.99
CA ASP A 260 -21.37 -2.92 -8.27
C ASP A 260 -20.93 -4.35 -8.64
N ASP A 261 -20.83 -4.61 -9.95
CA ASP A 261 -20.35 -5.88 -10.49
C ASP A 261 -18.90 -6.19 -10.07
N ALA A 262 -18.13 -5.16 -9.68
CA ALA A 262 -16.75 -5.31 -9.22
C ALA A 262 -16.62 -5.93 -7.82
N ALA A 263 -17.73 -6.12 -7.09
CA ALA A 263 -17.75 -6.77 -5.77
C ALA A 263 -17.65 -8.30 -5.86
N THR A 264 -18.23 -8.92 -6.91
CA THR A 264 -18.20 -10.37 -7.12
C THR A 264 -16.78 -10.96 -7.17
N PRO A 265 -15.82 -10.42 -7.95
CA PRO A 265 -14.46 -10.94 -7.93
C PRO A 265 -13.73 -10.70 -6.61
N LEU A 266 -14.03 -9.61 -5.89
CA LEU A 266 -13.45 -9.38 -4.55
C LEU A 266 -13.95 -10.43 -3.55
N MET A 267 -15.22 -10.84 -3.63
CA MET A 267 -15.75 -11.90 -2.78
C MET A 267 -15.00 -13.21 -3.01
N ALA A 268 -14.75 -13.57 -4.28
CA ALA A 268 -13.97 -14.76 -4.62
C ALA A 268 -12.54 -14.69 -4.06
N ILE A 269 -11.91 -13.50 -4.09
CA ILE A 269 -10.58 -13.27 -3.53
C ILE A 269 -10.58 -13.45 -2.00
N VAL A 270 -11.57 -12.92 -1.29
CA VAL A 270 -11.68 -13.06 0.17
C VAL A 270 -11.94 -14.51 0.59
N LEU A 271 -12.81 -15.23 -0.14
CA LEU A 271 -13.06 -16.66 0.12
C LEU A 271 -11.82 -17.52 -0.14
N ALA A 272 -11.10 -17.23 -1.21
CA ALA A 272 -9.82 -17.90 -1.49
C ALA A 272 -8.83 -17.65 -0.33
N GLY A 273 -8.74 -16.41 0.19
CA GLY A 273 -7.93 -16.07 1.35
C GLY A 273 -8.28 -16.86 2.60
N LEU A 274 -9.56 -16.88 2.97
CA LEU A 274 -10.02 -17.64 4.13
C LEU A 274 -9.77 -19.14 3.97
N GLY A 275 -10.06 -19.70 2.79
CA GLY A 275 -9.86 -21.12 2.50
C GLY A 275 -8.39 -21.54 2.63
N VAL A 276 -7.47 -20.72 2.12
CA VAL A 276 -6.03 -21.00 2.25
C VAL A 276 -5.54 -20.85 3.69
N TRP A 277 -6.01 -19.85 4.44
CA TRP A 277 -5.69 -19.73 5.87
C TRP A 277 -6.10 -21.00 6.63
N LEU A 278 -7.34 -21.46 6.44
CA LEU A 278 -7.85 -22.68 7.09
C LEU A 278 -7.07 -23.93 6.67
N ALA A 279 -6.73 -24.06 5.39
CA ALA A 279 -5.90 -25.16 4.90
C ALA A 279 -4.50 -25.15 5.52
N SER A 280 -3.89 -23.97 5.65
CA SER A 280 -2.57 -23.80 6.26
C SER A 280 -2.60 -24.18 7.75
N MET A 281 -3.62 -23.75 8.49
CA MET A 281 -3.83 -24.14 9.89
C MET A 281 -4.06 -25.65 10.04
N LEU A 282 -4.82 -26.27 9.13
CA LEU A 282 -5.03 -27.72 9.14
C LEU A 282 -3.74 -28.49 8.88
N ILE A 283 -2.90 -28.05 7.93
CA ILE A 283 -1.59 -28.66 7.66
C ILE A 283 -0.72 -28.63 8.92
N TRP A 284 -0.66 -27.48 9.61
CA TRP A 284 0.12 -27.36 10.84
C TRP A 284 -0.42 -28.24 11.98
N LYS A 285 -1.74 -28.38 12.10
CA LYS A 285 -2.39 -29.27 13.09
C LYS A 285 -2.11 -30.76 12.80
N LEU A 286 -2.13 -31.16 11.52
CA LEU A 286 -1.87 -32.54 11.09
C LEU A 286 -0.39 -32.92 11.11
N ALA A 287 0.52 -31.96 10.96
CA ALA A 287 1.97 -32.17 11.01
C ALA A 287 2.51 -32.50 12.43
N GLY A 288 1.64 -32.66 13.44
CA GLY A 288 1.97 -33.36 14.68
C GLY A 288 2.86 -32.61 15.68
N ALA A 289 2.91 -31.28 15.65
CA ALA A 289 3.75 -30.50 16.56
C ALA A 289 3.06 -30.17 17.89
N ASN A 290 2.74 -31.18 18.70
CA ASN A 290 1.88 -31.01 19.88
C ASN A 290 2.55 -30.48 21.17
N ASP A 291 3.87 -30.28 21.25
CA ASP A 291 4.49 -30.07 22.59
C ASP A 291 5.50 -28.92 22.76
N THR A 292 5.75 -28.06 21.77
CA THR A 292 6.68 -26.92 21.97
C THR A 292 6.08 -25.59 21.55
N THR A 293 5.67 -24.82 22.56
CA THR A 293 5.14 -23.45 22.48
C THR A 293 6.29 -22.46 22.36
N HIS A 294 6.76 -22.22 21.14
CA HIS A 294 7.55 -21.04 20.81
C HIS A 294 7.24 -20.60 19.38
N SER A 295 7.14 -19.30 19.16
CA SER A 295 7.31 -18.68 17.84
C SER A 295 8.78 -18.83 17.42
N THR A 296 9.21 -20.06 17.19
CA THR A 296 10.52 -20.29 16.59
C THR A 296 10.41 -19.91 15.12
N TRP A 297 11.25 -18.99 14.68
CA TRP A 297 11.76 -18.98 13.30
C TRP A 297 12.57 -20.28 13.10
N SER A 298 11.91 -21.44 13.20
CA SER A 298 12.55 -22.75 13.12
C SER A 298 12.87 -23.00 11.65
N LEU A 299 14.01 -22.48 11.24
CA LEU A 299 14.74 -22.83 10.01
C LEU A 299 15.23 -24.29 10.01
N THR A 300 14.90 -25.06 11.06
CA THR A 300 15.43 -26.41 11.32
C THR A 300 14.74 -27.48 10.48
N ASP A 301 13.44 -27.32 10.15
CA ASP A 301 12.70 -28.27 9.31
C ASP A 301 12.45 -27.70 7.91
N ARG A 302 13.37 -28.00 6.97
CA ARG A 302 13.35 -27.46 5.60
C ARG A 302 12.10 -27.83 4.79
N LEU A 303 11.51 -29.01 5.03
CA LEU A 303 10.35 -29.53 4.29
C LEU A 303 9.04 -28.76 4.57
N PRO A 304 8.60 -28.57 5.82
CA PRO A 304 7.39 -27.80 6.11
C PRO A 304 7.51 -26.32 5.75
N ALA A 305 8.70 -25.72 5.84
CA ALA A 305 8.95 -24.34 5.42
C ALA A 305 8.77 -24.15 3.91
N LEU A 306 9.29 -25.08 3.08
CA LEU A 306 9.09 -25.07 1.63
C LEU A 306 7.63 -25.31 1.25
N GLY A 307 6.91 -26.17 1.96
CA GLY A 307 5.47 -26.39 1.77
C GLY A 307 4.66 -25.11 2.02
N ALA A 308 4.92 -24.41 3.13
CA ALA A 308 4.27 -23.15 3.46
C ALA A 308 4.57 -22.05 2.42
N ALA A 309 5.82 -21.96 1.95
CA ALA A 309 6.24 -21.06 0.89
C ALA A 309 5.52 -21.32 -0.45
N LEU A 310 5.34 -22.59 -0.84
CA LEU A 310 4.59 -22.95 -2.04
C LEU A 310 3.10 -22.59 -1.91
N VAL A 311 2.48 -22.85 -0.77
CA VAL A 311 1.09 -22.45 -0.48
C VAL A 311 0.93 -20.93 -0.59
N PHE A 312 1.90 -20.15 -0.11
CA PHE A 312 1.92 -18.70 -0.26
C PHE A 312 1.95 -18.26 -1.73
N ILE A 313 2.85 -18.84 -2.53
CA ILE A 313 2.97 -18.50 -3.95
C ILE A 313 1.69 -18.85 -4.71
N VAL A 314 1.12 -20.04 -4.45
CA VAL A 314 -0.15 -20.47 -5.05
C VAL A 314 -1.28 -19.53 -4.65
N PHE A 315 -1.39 -19.17 -3.37
CA PHE A 315 -2.42 -18.26 -2.88
C PHE A 315 -2.35 -16.89 -3.56
N TRP A 316 -1.19 -16.23 -3.52
CA TRP A 316 -1.03 -14.93 -4.16
C TRP A 316 -1.14 -15.03 -5.70
N GLY A 317 -0.80 -16.18 -6.29
CA GLY A 317 -1.05 -16.48 -7.70
C GLY A 317 -2.54 -16.53 -8.05
N VAL A 318 -3.37 -17.17 -7.21
CA VAL A 318 -4.83 -17.17 -7.34
C VAL A 318 -5.40 -15.76 -7.16
N VAL A 319 -4.95 -15.02 -6.15
CA VAL A 319 -5.33 -13.61 -5.93
C VAL A 319 -5.00 -12.76 -7.16
N SER A 320 -3.80 -12.91 -7.71
CA SER A 320 -3.33 -12.20 -8.91
C SER A 320 -4.18 -12.55 -10.14
N TRP A 321 -4.47 -13.83 -10.35
CA TRP A 321 -5.32 -14.30 -11.45
C TRP A 321 -6.77 -13.81 -11.34
N LEU A 322 -7.36 -13.86 -10.15
CA LEU A 322 -8.69 -13.31 -9.88
C LEU A 322 -8.71 -11.80 -10.09
N ALA A 323 -7.68 -11.07 -9.65
CA ALA A 323 -7.55 -9.64 -9.87
C ALA A 323 -7.46 -9.27 -11.36
N LEU A 324 -6.73 -10.07 -12.15
CA LEU A 324 -6.64 -9.89 -13.60
C LEU A 324 -8.00 -10.11 -14.29
N ARG A 325 -8.72 -11.19 -13.92
CA ARG A 325 -10.09 -11.45 -14.41
C ARG A 325 -11.06 -10.35 -14.03
N ALA A 326 -10.90 -9.77 -12.84
CA ALA A 326 -11.66 -8.63 -12.34
C ALA A 326 -11.34 -7.30 -13.03
N GLY A 327 -10.33 -7.25 -13.91
CA GLY A 327 -9.86 -5.98 -14.51
C GLY A 327 -9.16 -5.04 -13.53
N ARG A 328 -8.84 -5.49 -12.31
CA ARG A 328 -8.21 -4.67 -11.27
C ARG A 328 -6.69 -4.67 -11.43
N ARG A 329 -6.20 -3.87 -12.39
CA ARG A 329 -4.76 -3.78 -12.74
C ARG A 329 -3.87 -3.53 -11.53
N THR A 330 -4.25 -2.62 -10.64
CA THR A 330 -3.45 -2.29 -9.44
C THR A 330 -3.32 -3.49 -8.50
N LEU A 331 -4.41 -4.24 -8.24
CA LEU A 331 -4.35 -5.43 -7.38
C LEU A 331 -3.53 -6.55 -8.01
N PHE A 332 -3.60 -6.72 -9.34
CA PHE A 332 -2.74 -7.66 -10.06
C PHE A 332 -1.26 -7.33 -9.87
N VAL A 333 -0.87 -6.07 -10.09
CA VAL A 333 0.54 -5.63 -9.93
C VAL A 333 1.01 -5.80 -8.49
N LEU A 334 0.19 -5.42 -7.51
CA LEU A 334 0.53 -5.58 -6.09
C LEU A 334 0.67 -7.05 -5.69
N ALA A 335 -0.28 -7.90 -6.07
CA ALA A 335 -0.23 -9.33 -5.78
C ALA A 335 0.99 -10.00 -6.43
N PHE A 336 1.30 -9.64 -7.68
CA PHE A 336 2.48 -10.14 -8.36
C PHE A 336 3.78 -9.68 -7.68
N ALA A 337 3.86 -8.41 -7.28
CA ALA A 337 5.02 -7.89 -6.54
C ALA A 337 5.25 -8.64 -5.22
N VAL A 338 4.19 -8.98 -4.49
CA VAL A 338 4.29 -9.79 -3.26
C VAL A 338 4.86 -11.18 -3.53
N ILE A 339 4.45 -11.84 -4.63
CA ILE A 339 5.04 -13.12 -5.05
C ILE A 339 6.54 -12.95 -5.34
N THR A 340 6.91 -11.93 -6.11
CA THR A 340 8.31 -11.66 -6.47
C THR A 340 9.17 -11.43 -5.23
N ILE A 341 8.69 -10.61 -4.30
CA ILE A 341 9.38 -10.36 -3.02
C ILE A 341 9.51 -11.67 -2.22
N ARG A 342 8.45 -12.48 -2.13
CA ARG A 342 8.51 -13.73 -1.38
C ARG A 342 9.48 -14.74 -2.00
N VAL A 343 9.49 -14.89 -3.32
CA VAL A 343 10.46 -15.75 -4.02
C VAL A 343 11.89 -15.31 -3.70
N PHE A 344 12.14 -14.00 -3.67
CA PHE A 344 13.45 -13.45 -3.28
C PHE A 344 13.81 -13.73 -1.81
N ILE A 345 12.83 -13.66 -0.89
CA ILE A 345 13.03 -14.01 0.51
C ILE A 345 13.35 -15.51 0.68
N ILE A 346 12.54 -16.39 0.07
CA ILE A 346 12.76 -17.85 0.08
C ILE A 346 14.14 -18.18 -0.47
N TYR A 347 14.56 -17.45 -1.50
CA TYR A 347 15.87 -17.60 -2.09
C TYR A 347 17.00 -17.31 -1.07
N TRP A 348 16.85 -16.25 -0.26
CA TRP A 348 17.80 -15.97 0.82
C TRP A 348 17.76 -17.02 1.94
N GLU A 349 16.57 -17.49 2.29
CA GLU A 349 16.32 -18.52 3.32
C GLU A 349 16.91 -19.89 2.92
N ALA A 350 16.87 -20.26 1.64
CA ALA A 350 17.26 -21.58 1.16
C ALA A 350 18.79 -21.78 1.01
N PHE A 351 19.54 -20.71 0.72
CA PHE A 351 20.93 -20.84 0.24
C PHE A 351 22.02 -20.45 1.25
N GLY A 352 21.68 -19.80 2.36
CA GLY A 352 22.46 -19.77 3.61
C GLY A 352 23.91 -19.27 3.57
N GLY A 353 24.42 -18.70 2.47
CA GLY A 353 25.81 -18.21 2.38
C GLY A 353 26.07 -17.23 1.22
N LEU A 354 27.10 -16.37 1.36
CA LEU A 354 27.44 -15.22 0.49
C LEU A 354 27.75 -15.60 -0.98
N LEU A 355 28.40 -16.75 -1.22
CA LEU A 355 28.72 -17.24 -2.57
C LEU A 355 27.47 -17.82 -3.26
N ASN A 356 26.67 -18.58 -2.52
CA ASN A 356 25.41 -19.10 -3.02
C ASN A 356 24.39 -17.99 -3.28
N THR A 357 24.43 -16.90 -2.49
CA THR A 357 23.59 -15.70 -2.69
C THR A 357 23.89 -14.99 -4.00
N GLY A 358 25.14 -14.99 -4.48
CA GLY A 358 25.51 -14.46 -5.79
C GLY A 358 24.94 -15.29 -6.95
N LEU A 359 25.11 -16.61 -6.92
CA LEU A 359 24.67 -17.51 -8.00
C LEU A 359 23.16 -17.55 -8.18
N GLY A 360 22.39 -17.52 -7.11
CA GLY A 360 20.94 -17.46 -7.25
C GLY A 360 20.34 -16.04 -7.21
N LEU A 361 21.12 -14.96 -7.01
CA LEU A 361 20.67 -13.62 -7.43
C LEU A 361 20.55 -13.60 -8.95
N ILE A 362 21.52 -14.24 -9.63
CA ILE A 362 21.47 -14.48 -11.07
C ILE A 362 20.29 -15.42 -11.42
N GLY A 363 20.16 -16.55 -10.71
CA GLY A 363 19.04 -17.49 -10.90
C GLY A 363 17.65 -16.88 -10.62
N GLY A 364 17.50 -16.13 -9.54
CA GLY A 364 16.28 -15.43 -9.15
C GLY A 364 15.94 -14.30 -10.11
N GLY A 365 16.94 -13.57 -10.61
CA GLY A 365 16.76 -12.59 -11.69
C GLY A 365 16.23 -13.24 -12.97
N LEU A 366 16.81 -14.37 -13.38
CA LEU A 366 16.34 -15.15 -14.54
C LEU A 366 14.91 -15.69 -14.33
N LEU A 367 14.58 -16.16 -13.12
CA LEU A 367 13.24 -16.63 -12.77
C LEU A 367 12.20 -15.49 -12.80
N CYS A 368 12.55 -14.31 -12.28
CA CYS A 368 11.70 -13.13 -12.36
C CYS A 368 11.46 -12.70 -13.81
N LEU A 369 12.49 -12.74 -14.65
CA LEU A 369 12.36 -12.48 -16.10
C LEU A 369 11.47 -13.54 -16.78
N ALA A 370 11.59 -14.82 -16.41
CA ALA A 370 10.74 -15.88 -16.91
C ALA A 370 9.27 -15.69 -16.50
N PHE A 371 9.00 -15.31 -15.25
CA PHE A 371 7.64 -14.99 -14.80
C PHE A 371 7.08 -13.74 -15.46
N ALA A 372 7.89 -12.69 -15.67
CA ALA A 372 7.48 -11.51 -16.41
C ALA A 372 7.12 -11.86 -17.86
N ALA A 373 7.92 -12.71 -18.51
CA ALA A 373 7.64 -13.20 -19.86
C ALA A 373 6.38 -14.08 -19.91
N LEU A 374 6.17 -14.95 -18.92
CA LEU A 374 4.97 -15.79 -18.81
C LEU A 374 3.72 -14.94 -18.59
N GLY A 375 3.79 -13.96 -17.67
CA GLY A 375 2.71 -13.01 -17.43
C GLY A 375 2.37 -12.19 -18.67
N TRP A 376 3.37 -11.77 -19.44
CA TRP A 376 3.18 -11.09 -20.72
C TRP A 376 2.52 -11.98 -21.76
N HIS A 377 2.91 -13.27 -21.84
CA HIS A 377 2.33 -14.23 -22.77
C HIS A 377 0.86 -14.55 -22.43
N ILE A 378 0.53 -14.67 -21.14
CA ILE A 378 -0.85 -14.87 -20.65
C ILE A 378 -1.71 -13.64 -20.93
N ALA A 379 -1.17 -12.43 -20.70
CA ALA A 379 -1.89 -11.18 -20.98
C ALA A 379 -2.24 -11.01 -22.47
N ARG A 380 -1.33 -11.43 -23.37
CA ARG A 380 -1.59 -11.45 -24.83
C ARG A 380 -2.67 -12.44 -25.24
N ARG A 381 -2.68 -13.65 -24.67
CA ARG A 381 -3.71 -14.67 -24.97
C ARG A 381 -5.10 -14.29 -24.46
N ALA A 382 -5.18 -13.42 -23.45
CA ALA A 382 -6.45 -12.92 -22.91
C ALA A 382 -7.09 -11.77 -23.73
N GLY A 383 -6.53 -11.41 -24.89
CA GLY A 383 -7.15 -10.47 -25.84
C GLY A 383 -7.24 -9.02 -25.37
N ARG A 384 -6.48 -8.61 -24.34
CA ARG A 384 -6.43 -7.22 -23.88
C ARG A 384 -5.28 -6.46 -24.55
N PRO A 385 -5.50 -5.25 -25.11
CA PRO A 385 -4.42 -4.48 -25.73
C PRO A 385 -3.39 -4.07 -24.68
N VAL A 386 -2.17 -4.60 -24.83
CA VAL A 386 -1.00 -4.27 -24.01
C VAL A 386 -0.31 -3.06 -24.61
N GLU A 387 -0.94 -1.88 -24.55
CA GLU A 387 -0.31 -0.61 -24.93
C GLU A 387 -0.70 0.48 -23.92
N ALA A 388 -0.15 0.38 -22.71
CA ALA A 388 0.04 1.48 -21.75
C ALA A 388 0.82 0.98 -20.52
N ALA A 389 2.01 0.42 -20.75
CA ALA A 389 2.91 -0.05 -19.69
C ALA A 389 4.35 0.37 -19.98
N ILE A 390 4.55 1.67 -20.12
CA ILE A 390 5.72 2.40 -19.62
C ILE A 390 5.16 3.61 -18.90
#